data_AF-A0AAQ1G7V9-F1
#
_entry.id   AF-A0AAQ1G7V9-F1
#
_cell.length_a   1.000
_cell.length_b   1.000
_cell.length_c   1.000
_cell.angle_alpha   90.00
_cell.angle_beta   90.00
_cell.angle_gamma   90.00
#
_symmetry.space_group_name_H-M   'P 1'
#
loop_
_entity.id
_entity.type
_entity.pdbx_description
1 polymer ?
#
loop_
_entity_poly.entity_id
_entity_poly.type
_entity_poly.pdbx_seq_one_letter_code
_entity_poly.pdbx_strand_id
1 'polypeptide(L)'
;MSLTTDLCGAGREPPLSLVLSLPEGEARVQRWLRVLPGKRLVAQVEIAGSVRLLKLFIAQGAERHCAREASGIRALQTQGVATPELLGEGEIEGGGRYLLSAYLIGAETLQQRWEALPARQPGDADALNLLGQALSLIGTMHHRGLVQTDLHLGNFLYHEAQLYVIDGDAVEALSPGTPLTPAQAEDNLAIFFAQLDPEWDELCELLLIGYLQHNPLVLNPDRLAAQIKRVRQRRLDDFLGKTLRDCTQFSVKRSWARFTAVVRTEYQRLASLLAAPDDALAGQTLLKDGGSSTVGCAVADGKSVVIKRYNIKGFGHWLTRFWRPSRAWHSWLAAHRLQFLGIPTPAPLAMMEQRFGPLRLRSWLITEYCYGVDLLRHLGEDGQRLPDDATATALLKLFAQLVEARISHGDFKATNLLWLDGRVILIDLDAMQAHTRIAGWQRAWQKDRQRFIRNWPAASPLACWLEERMPRF
;
A
#
# COMPACT_ATOMS: atom_id res chain seq x y z
N MET A 1 32.19 -17.77 -11.78
CA MET A 1 31.44 -16.55 -11.41
C MET A 1 31.39 -16.51 -9.89
N SER A 2 31.35 -15.33 -9.27
CA SER A 2 31.24 -15.28 -7.80
C SER A 2 29.82 -15.63 -7.36
N LEU A 3 29.68 -16.16 -6.14
CA LEU A 3 28.37 -16.44 -5.53
C LEU A 3 27.42 -15.22 -5.62
N THR A 4 27.91 -14.03 -5.32
CA THR A 4 27.12 -12.78 -5.43
C THR A 4 26.65 -12.50 -6.86
N THR A 5 27.49 -12.76 -7.87
CA THR A 5 27.15 -12.57 -9.28
C THR A 5 26.04 -13.54 -9.69
N ASP A 6 26.16 -14.81 -9.28
CA ASP A 6 25.17 -15.85 -9.57
C ASP A 6 23.82 -15.55 -8.90
N LEU A 7 23.84 -15.12 -7.63
CA LEU A 7 22.64 -14.71 -6.90
C LEU A 7 21.99 -13.45 -7.48
N CYS A 8 22.79 -12.52 -8.01
CA CYS A 8 22.25 -11.36 -8.73
C CYS A 8 21.61 -11.76 -10.06
N GLY A 9 22.25 -12.68 -10.80
CA GLY A 9 21.78 -13.19 -12.08
C GLY A 9 20.50 -14.03 -11.97
N ALA A 10 20.30 -14.74 -10.87
CA ALA A 10 19.13 -15.60 -10.64
C ALA A 10 17.81 -14.82 -10.45
N GLY A 11 17.87 -13.49 -10.34
CA GLY A 11 16.68 -12.65 -10.27
C GLY A 11 15.81 -12.97 -9.04
N ARG A 12 14.56 -13.42 -9.28
CA ARG A 12 13.59 -13.75 -8.23
C ARG A 12 13.55 -15.24 -7.87
N GLU A 13 14.24 -16.09 -8.60
CA GLU A 13 14.19 -17.55 -8.47
C GLU A 13 15.60 -18.12 -8.26
N PRO A 14 16.26 -17.79 -7.12
CA PRO A 14 17.54 -18.35 -6.76
C PRO A 14 17.45 -19.87 -6.57
N PRO A 15 18.52 -20.62 -6.88
CA PRO A 15 18.52 -22.08 -6.78
C PRO A 15 18.27 -22.54 -5.34
N LEU A 16 17.44 -23.58 -5.18
CA LEU A 16 17.18 -24.20 -3.86
C LEU A 16 18.34 -25.09 -3.40
N SER A 17 19.10 -25.67 -4.31
CA SER A 17 20.24 -26.56 -4.00
C SER A 17 21.51 -25.83 -3.57
N LEU A 18 21.41 -24.57 -3.15
CA LEU A 18 22.55 -23.74 -2.79
C LEU A 18 23.17 -24.20 -1.46
N VAL A 19 24.49 -24.39 -1.45
CA VAL A 19 25.27 -24.66 -0.24
C VAL A 19 26.31 -23.55 -0.09
N LEU A 20 26.40 -22.96 1.10
CA LEU A 20 27.38 -21.93 1.43
C LEU A 20 28.35 -22.45 2.50
N SER A 21 29.65 -22.28 2.28
CA SER A 21 30.66 -22.52 3.31
C SER A 21 30.75 -21.29 4.22
N LEU A 22 30.23 -21.40 5.43
CA LEU A 22 30.31 -20.36 6.47
C LEU A 22 31.26 -20.81 7.59
N PRO A 23 31.80 -19.89 8.40
CA PRO A 23 32.55 -20.22 9.61
C PRO A 23 31.79 -21.17 10.57
N GLU A 24 30.45 -21.08 10.60
CA GLU A 24 29.59 -21.93 11.44
C GLU A 24 29.35 -23.33 10.84
N GLY A 25 29.78 -23.56 9.59
CA GLY A 25 29.64 -24.83 8.86
C GLY A 25 29.03 -24.67 7.48
N GLU A 26 28.75 -25.80 6.82
CA GLU A 26 28.05 -25.81 5.54
C GLU A 26 26.57 -25.49 5.72
N ALA A 27 26.14 -24.35 5.21
CA ALA A 27 24.75 -23.92 5.21
C ALA A 27 24.04 -24.37 3.94
N ARG A 28 23.21 -25.40 4.06
CA ARG A 28 22.37 -25.89 2.96
C ARG A 28 21.03 -25.17 2.96
N VAL A 29 20.70 -24.49 1.87
CA VAL A 29 19.39 -23.86 1.71
C VAL A 29 18.31 -24.93 1.62
N GLN A 30 17.34 -24.88 2.53
CA GLN A 30 16.16 -25.74 2.50
C GLN A 30 14.99 -25.01 1.81
N ARG A 31 14.84 -23.71 2.09
CA ARG A 31 13.73 -22.90 1.58
C ARG A 31 14.09 -21.42 1.56
N TRP A 32 13.74 -20.73 0.47
CA TRP A 32 13.75 -19.27 0.41
C TRP A 32 12.49 -18.70 1.10
N LEU A 33 12.70 -17.85 2.10
CA LEU A 33 11.63 -17.15 2.82
C LEU A 33 11.33 -15.79 2.21
N ARG A 34 12.35 -15.11 1.66
CA ARG A 34 12.20 -13.83 0.97
C ARG A 34 13.32 -13.62 -0.04
N VAL A 35 12.98 -13.19 -1.25
CA VAL A 35 13.94 -12.86 -2.32
C VAL A 35 13.72 -11.43 -2.80
N LEU A 36 14.69 -10.55 -2.55
CA LEU A 36 14.78 -9.22 -3.14
C LEU A 36 15.94 -9.23 -4.15
N PRO A 37 15.64 -9.35 -5.46
CA PRO A 37 16.65 -9.51 -6.50
C PRO A 37 17.75 -8.45 -6.44
N GLY A 38 19.00 -8.90 -6.51
CA GLY A 38 20.19 -8.04 -6.47
C GLY A 38 20.35 -7.22 -5.18
N LYS A 39 19.62 -7.57 -4.11
CA LYS A 39 19.65 -6.84 -2.84
C LYS A 39 19.86 -7.74 -1.63
N ARG A 40 18.85 -8.52 -1.28
CA ARG A 40 18.81 -9.31 -0.05
C ARG A 40 18.02 -10.59 -0.24
N LEU A 41 18.53 -11.69 0.28
CA LEU A 41 17.84 -12.97 0.34
C LEU A 41 17.72 -13.43 1.78
N VAL A 42 16.63 -14.11 2.11
CA VAL A 42 16.39 -14.71 3.43
C VAL A 42 16.00 -16.16 3.21
N ALA A 43 16.71 -17.08 3.86
CA ALA A 43 16.53 -18.52 3.73
C ALA A 43 16.42 -19.19 5.10
N GLN A 44 15.65 -20.27 5.12
CA GLN A 44 15.81 -21.33 6.09
C GLN A 44 16.94 -22.24 5.59
N VAL A 45 17.94 -22.47 6.45
CA VAL A 45 19.10 -23.29 6.13
C VAL A 45 19.31 -24.36 7.19
N GLU A 46 19.95 -25.45 6.80
CA GLU A 46 20.43 -26.49 7.70
C GLU A 46 21.94 -26.41 7.84
N ILE A 47 22.43 -26.38 9.07
CA ILE A 47 23.85 -26.42 9.42
C ILE A 47 24.03 -27.51 10.48
N ALA A 48 24.83 -28.53 10.19
CA ALA A 48 25.09 -29.66 11.09
C ALA A 48 23.81 -30.27 11.72
N GLY A 49 22.77 -30.49 10.92
CA GLY A 49 21.48 -31.06 11.36
C GLY A 49 20.55 -30.08 12.09
N SER A 50 20.96 -28.83 12.25
CA SER A 50 20.18 -27.80 12.94
C SER A 50 19.63 -26.74 11.97
N VAL A 51 18.36 -26.39 12.13
CA VAL A 51 17.69 -25.38 11.30
C VAL A 51 18.04 -23.97 11.78
N ARG A 52 18.41 -23.08 10.85
CA ARG A 52 18.84 -21.70 11.08
C ARG A 52 18.22 -20.74 10.07
N LEU A 53 18.22 -19.45 10.40
CA LEU A 53 17.81 -18.39 9.48
C LEU A 53 19.06 -17.71 8.92
N LEU A 54 19.22 -17.74 7.59
CA LEU A 54 20.31 -17.08 6.89
C LEU A 54 19.78 -15.88 6.13
N LYS A 55 20.35 -14.70 6.39
CA LYS A 55 20.14 -13.49 5.59
C LYS A 55 21.40 -13.18 4.80
N LEU A 56 21.26 -13.04 3.49
CA LEU A 56 22.34 -12.69 2.56
C LEU A 56 22.11 -11.28 2.04
N PHE A 57 23.13 -10.43 2.13
CA PHE A 57 23.13 -9.07 1.60
C PHE A 57 24.13 -9.00 0.45
N ILE A 58 23.64 -8.72 -0.76
CA ILE A 58 24.42 -8.81 -2.01
C ILE A 58 24.44 -7.50 -2.82
N ALA A 59 23.76 -6.45 -2.32
CA ALA A 59 23.77 -5.12 -2.94
C ALA A 59 25.00 -4.29 -2.54
N GLN A 60 25.25 -3.22 -3.31
CA GLN A 60 26.09 -2.11 -2.83
C GLN A 60 25.51 -1.56 -1.52
N GLY A 61 26.35 -1.50 -0.47
CA GLY A 61 25.92 -1.17 0.90
C GLY A 61 25.51 -2.35 1.77
N ALA A 62 25.77 -3.59 1.34
CA ALA A 62 25.54 -4.82 2.12
C ALA A 62 26.14 -4.74 3.54
N GLU A 63 27.35 -4.20 3.67
CA GLU A 63 28.02 -3.99 4.96
C GLU A 63 27.18 -3.15 5.91
N ARG A 64 26.67 -2.01 5.45
CA ARG A 64 25.86 -1.11 6.27
C ARG A 64 24.57 -1.79 6.78
N HIS A 65 23.86 -2.49 5.91
CA HIS A 65 22.61 -3.16 6.28
C HIS A 65 22.86 -4.35 7.23
N CYS A 66 23.89 -5.15 6.96
CA CYS A 66 24.29 -6.25 7.84
C CYS A 66 24.68 -5.73 9.23
N ALA A 67 25.52 -4.68 9.28
CA ALA A 67 25.98 -4.08 10.53
C ALA A 67 24.83 -3.45 11.33
N ARG A 68 23.91 -2.75 10.67
CA ARG A 68 22.70 -2.21 11.32
C ARG A 68 21.85 -3.34 11.89
N GLU A 69 21.63 -4.41 11.12
CA GLU A 69 20.81 -5.53 11.58
C GLU A 69 21.42 -6.24 12.79
N ALA A 70 22.72 -6.54 12.76
CA ALA A 70 23.41 -7.13 13.89
C ALA A 70 23.44 -6.20 15.11
N SER A 71 23.63 -4.89 14.91
CA SER A 71 23.58 -3.88 15.98
C SER A 71 22.21 -3.85 16.66
N GLY A 72 21.12 -3.86 15.89
CA GLY A 72 19.77 -3.89 16.42
C GLY A 72 19.47 -5.16 17.21
N ILE A 73 19.88 -6.33 16.72
CA ILE A 73 19.73 -7.60 17.46
C ILE A 73 20.50 -7.56 18.78
N ARG A 74 21.76 -7.10 18.76
CA ARG A 74 22.59 -6.96 19.98
C ARG A 74 21.99 -5.96 20.96
N ALA A 75 21.40 -4.87 20.48
CA ALA A 75 20.74 -3.87 21.32
C ALA A 75 19.53 -4.47 22.05
N LEU A 76 18.70 -5.24 21.34
CA LEU A 76 17.57 -5.97 21.94
C LEU A 76 18.07 -6.94 23.02
N GLN A 77 19.05 -7.79 22.70
CA GLN A 77 19.63 -8.77 23.64
C GLN A 77 20.20 -8.09 24.89
N THR A 78 20.98 -7.01 24.71
CA THR A 78 21.60 -6.25 25.80
C THR A 78 20.56 -5.63 26.74
N GLN A 79 19.41 -5.21 26.19
CA GLN A 79 18.31 -4.62 26.96
C GLN A 79 17.31 -5.65 27.49
N GLY A 80 17.58 -6.95 27.30
CA GLY A 80 16.70 -8.04 27.73
C GLY A 80 15.37 -8.11 26.97
N VAL A 81 15.32 -7.56 25.75
CA VAL A 81 14.17 -7.72 24.86
C VAL A 81 14.38 -8.96 24.01
N ALA A 82 13.38 -9.85 24.01
CA ALA A 82 13.46 -11.11 23.31
C ALA A 82 13.58 -10.92 21.79
N THR A 83 14.58 -11.57 21.20
CA THR A 83 14.86 -11.61 19.77
C THR A 83 15.60 -12.91 19.45
N PRO A 84 15.48 -13.46 18.23
CA PRO A 84 16.24 -14.66 17.87
C PRO A 84 17.74 -14.47 18.05
N GLU A 85 18.41 -15.47 18.61
CA GLU A 85 19.84 -15.42 18.89
C GLU A 85 20.64 -15.16 17.61
N LEU A 86 21.57 -14.19 17.66
CA LEU A 86 22.56 -13.98 16.62
C LEU A 86 23.67 -15.02 16.76
N LEU A 87 23.82 -15.88 15.76
CA LEU A 87 24.74 -17.01 15.77
C LEU A 87 26.03 -16.74 14.98
N GLY A 88 25.95 -15.87 13.99
CA GLY A 88 27.06 -15.61 13.08
C GLY A 88 26.84 -14.39 12.21
N GLU A 89 27.92 -13.74 11.82
CA GLU A 89 27.92 -12.73 10.76
C GLU A 89 29.29 -12.69 10.08
N GLY A 90 29.32 -12.32 8.80
CA GLY A 90 30.57 -12.23 8.08
C GLY A 90 30.41 -11.92 6.61
N GLU A 91 31.48 -12.15 5.87
CA GLU A 91 31.53 -11.94 4.43
C GLU A 91 31.17 -13.22 3.68
N ILE A 92 30.61 -13.05 2.49
CA ILE A 92 30.44 -14.13 1.52
C ILE A 92 31.25 -13.84 0.26
N GLU A 93 31.59 -14.90 -0.47
CA GLU A 93 32.39 -14.82 -1.69
C GLU A 93 31.79 -13.84 -2.71
N GLY A 94 32.62 -12.91 -3.19
CA GLY A 94 32.22 -11.90 -4.17
C GLY A 94 31.65 -10.61 -3.57
N GLY A 95 31.96 -10.29 -2.31
CA GLY A 95 31.75 -8.96 -1.73
C GLY A 95 30.38 -8.74 -1.09
N GLY A 96 29.70 -9.81 -0.68
CA GLY A 96 28.44 -9.73 0.08
C GLY A 96 28.67 -9.94 1.58
N ARG A 97 27.59 -9.84 2.35
CA ARG A 97 27.57 -10.16 3.79
C ARG A 97 26.50 -11.20 4.10
N TYR A 98 26.71 -11.96 5.16
CA TYR A 98 25.68 -12.81 5.75
C TYR A 98 25.45 -12.48 7.21
N LEU A 99 24.23 -12.77 7.67
CA LEU A 99 23.84 -12.79 9.06
C LEU A 99 23.08 -14.10 9.32
N LEU A 100 23.50 -14.84 10.34
CA LEU A 100 22.94 -16.12 10.74
C LEU A 100 22.30 -15.96 12.13
N SER A 101 21.03 -16.33 12.25
CA SER A 101 20.31 -16.31 13.52
C SER A 101 19.57 -17.61 13.79
N ALA A 102 19.16 -17.81 15.05
CA ALA A 102 18.28 -18.89 15.43
C ALA A 102 16.98 -18.84 14.60
N TYR A 103 16.52 -20.01 14.17
CA TYR A 103 15.22 -20.16 13.52
C TYR A 103 14.23 -20.75 14.53
N LEU A 104 13.20 -20.00 14.87
CA LEU A 104 12.16 -20.42 15.81
C LEU A 104 11.14 -21.30 15.06
N ILE A 105 11.28 -22.62 15.21
CA ILE A 105 10.42 -23.58 14.52
C ILE A 105 9.00 -23.49 15.09
N GLY A 106 8.00 -23.33 14.23
CA GLY A 106 6.60 -23.19 14.64
C GLY A 106 6.23 -21.78 15.16
N ALA A 107 7.13 -20.81 15.06
CA ALA A 107 6.79 -19.43 15.36
C ALA A 107 5.84 -18.83 14.31
N GLU A 108 4.90 -18.02 14.77
CA GLU A 108 3.96 -17.28 13.92
C GLU A 108 4.11 -15.78 14.16
N THR A 109 4.09 -14.99 13.10
CA THR A 109 4.02 -13.52 13.26
C THR A 109 2.68 -13.11 13.85
N LEU A 110 2.65 -12.00 14.59
CA LEU A 110 1.37 -11.41 15.01
C LEU A 110 0.51 -11.00 13.81
N GLN A 111 1.10 -10.73 12.64
CA GLN A 111 0.35 -10.49 11.40
C GLN A 111 -0.43 -11.73 10.95
N GLN A 112 0.20 -12.91 10.95
CA GLN A 112 -0.48 -14.16 10.60
C GLN A 112 -1.62 -14.46 11.57
N ARG A 113 -1.37 -14.26 12.88
CA ARG A 113 -2.41 -14.43 13.90
C ARG A 113 -3.55 -13.43 13.74
N TRP A 114 -3.25 -12.18 13.40
CA TRP A 114 -4.24 -11.15 13.10
C TRP A 114 -5.10 -11.53 11.90
N GLU A 115 -4.49 -12.00 10.81
CA GLU A 115 -5.20 -12.45 9.61
C GLU A 115 -6.07 -13.68 9.83
N ALA A 116 -5.72 -14.53 10.80
CA ALA A 116 -6.49 -15.72 11.18
C ALA A 116 -7.67 -15.43 12.12
N LEU A 117 -7.83 -14.21 12.64
CA LEU A 117 -8.94 -13.86 13.53
C LEU A 117 -10.29 -13.93 12.80
N PRO A 118 -11.35 -14.47 13.47
CA PRO A 118 -12.68 -14.55 12.88
C PRO A 118 -13.30 -13.15 12.68
N ALA A 119 -13.00 -12.21 13.58
CA ALA A 119 -13.41 -10.83 13.51
C ALA A 119 -12.22 -9.91 13.86
N ARG A 120 -12.17 -8.75 13.21
CA ARG A 120 -11.08 -7.75 13.35
C ARG A 120 -11.62 -6.33 13.51
N GLN A 121 -12.89 -6.22 13.87
CA GLN A 121 -13.56 -4.93 14.03
C GLN A 121 -13.15 -4.29 15.36
N PRO A 122 -13.10 -2.96 15.46
CA PRO A 122 -12.92 -2.27 16.74
C PRO A 122 -13.90 -2.79 17.79
N GLY A 123 -13.39 -3.15 18.97
CA GLY A 123 -14.18 -3.69 20.08
C GLY A 123 -14.21 -5.21 20.16
N ASP A 124 -13.74 -5.94 19.14
CA ASP A 124 -13.56 -7.39 19.23
C ASP A 124 -12.47 -7.75 20.26
N ALA A 125 -12.77 -8.69 21.15
CA ALA A 125 -11.93 -9.01 22.29
C ALA A 125 -10.59 -9.68 21.88
N ASP A 126 -10.60 -10.54 20.87
CA ASP A 126 -9.40 -11.23 20.41
C ASP A 126 -8.48 -10.27 19.65
N ALA A 127 -9.07 -9.40 18.83
CA ALA A 127 -8.34 -8.33 18.16
C ALA A 127 -7.70 -7.35 19.18
N LEU A 128 -8.47 -6.91 20.18
CA LEU A 128 -7.96 -6.05 21.26
C LEU A 128 -6.82 -6.72 22.04
N ASN A 129 -6.95 -8.00 22.37
CA ASN A 129 -5.91 -8.76 23.08
C ASN A 129 -4.62 -8.85 22.26
N LEU A 130 -4.72 -9.21 20.96
CA LEU A 130 -3.55 -9.31 20.09
C LEU A 130 -2.81 -7.97 19.95
N LEU A 131 -3.54 -6.88 19.72
CA LEU A 131 -2.95 -5.54 19.67
C LEU A 131 -2.35 -5.13 21.02
N GLY A 132 -3.00 -5.49 22.12
CA GLY A 132 -2.50 -5.29 23.48
C GLY A 132 -1.15 -5.97 23.71
N GLN A 133 -0.99 -7.23 23.27
CA GLN A 133 0.28 -7.96 23.37
C GLN A 133 1.42 -7.27 22.60
N ALA A 134 1.13 -6.80 21.37
CA ALA A 134 2.09 -6.02 20.60
C ALA A 134 2.48 -4.73 21.34
N LEU A 135 1.49 -4.00 21.86
CA LEU A 135 1.69 -2.73 22.57
C LEU A 135 2.44 -2.89 23.90
N SER A 136 2.25 -3.99 24.63
CA SER A 136 3.04 -4.30 25.83
C SER A 136 4.52 -4.54 25.51
N LEU A 137 4.82 -5.26 24.41
CA LEU A 137 6.19 -5.44 23.96
C LEU A 137 6.81 -4.12 23.47
N ILE A 138 6.07 -3.31 22.71
CA ILE A 138 6.50 -1.97 22.31
C ILE A 138 6.76 -1.09 23.54
N GLY A 139 5.91 -1.17 24.57
CA GLY A 139 6.11 -0.51 25.86
C GLY A 139 7.43 -0.91 26.50
N THR A 140 7.71 -2.21 26.56
CA THR A 140 8.97 -2.73 27.10
C THR A 140 10.18 -2.22 26.32
N MET A 141 10.13 -2.20 24.98
CA MET A 141 11.19 -1.62 24.15
C MET A 141 11.42 -0.14 24.45
N HIS A 142 10.35 0.65 24.48
CA HIS A 142 10.43 2.09 24.74
C HIS A 142 10.91 2.40 26.16
N HIS A 143 10.55 1.58 27.15
CA HIS A 143 11.04 1.71 28.52
C HIS A 143 12.56 1.45 28.61
N ARG A 144 13.10 0.63 27.70
CA ARG A 144 14.54 0.34 27.57
C ARG A 144 15.27 1.28 26.60
N GLY A 145 14.58 2.30 26.07
CA GLY A 145 15.15 3.29 25.17
C GLY A 145 15.40 2.82 23.74
N LEU A 146 14.69 1.76 23.33
CA LEU A 146 14.73 1.21 21.98
C LEU A 146 13.48 1.63 21.21
N VAL A 147 13.64 1.89 19.92
CA VAL A 147 12.52 2.07 18.97
C VAL A 147 12.63 1.05 17.84
N GLN A 148 11.50 0.78 17.19
CA GLN A 148 11.46 0.05 15.92
C GLN A 148 10.90 0.97 14.84
N THR A 149 11.74 1.32 13.86
CA THR A 149 11.39 2.30 12.81
C THR A 149 10.43 1.76 11.74
N ASP A 150 10.19 0.45 11.72
CA ASP A 150 9.21 -0.24 10.88
C ASP A 150 8.23 -1.06 11.75
N LEU A 151 7.44 -0.37 12.60
CA LEU A 151 6.45 -1.01 13.45
C LEU A 151 5.25 -1.53 12.65
N HIS A 152 5.13 -2.85 12.62
CA HIS A 152 3.97 -3.58 12.11
C HIS A 152 3.90 -4.98 12.74
N LEU A 153 2.71 -5.60 12.75
CA LEU A 153 2.50 -6.90 13.39
C LEU A 153 3.40 -8.02 12.82
N GLY A 154 3.83 -7.88 11.56
CA GLY A 154 4.75 -8.84 10.92
C GLY A 154 6.17 -8.87 11.52
N ASN A 155 6.56 -7.89 12.33
CA ASN A 155 7.87 -7.82 12.96
C ASN A 155 7.87 -8.33 14.42
N PHE A 156 6.77 -8.93 14.86
CA PHE A 156 6.66 -9.61 16.14
C PHE A 156 6.36 -11.09 15.90
N LEU A 157 7.23 -11.98 16.37
CA LEU A 157 7.01 -13.42 16.33
C LEU A 157 6.50 -13.91 17.68
N TYR A 158 5.47 -14.74 17.67
CA TYR A 158 4.99 -15.48 18.82
C TYR A 158 5.52 -16.91 18.76
N HIS A 159 6.21 -17.34 19.82
CA HIS A 159 6.78 -18.66 19.95
C HIS A 159 6.75 -19.06 21.43
N GLU A 160 6.23 -20.25 21.74
CA GLU A 160 6.21 -20.80 23.12
C GLU A 160 5.70 -19.81 24.19
N ALA A 161 4.56 -19.17 23.92
CA ALA A 161 3.94 -18.16 24.80
C ALA A 161 4.73 -16.86 25.01
N GLN A 162 5.77 -16.62 24.21
CA GLN A 162 6.59 -15.42 24.26
C GLN A 162 6.60 -14.67 22.91
N LEU A 163 6.66 -13.34 22.97
CA LEU A 163 6.88 -12.51 21.80
C LEU A 163 8.36 -12.17 21.60
N TYR A 164 8.80 -12.20 20.35
CA TYR A 164 10.13 -11.86 19.89
C TYR A 164 10.06 -10.73 18.87
N VAL A 165 10.97 -9.78 18.98
CA VAL A 165 11.17 -8.73 17.98
C VAL A 165 12.12 -9.24 16.89
N ILE A 166 11.77 -9.02 15.63
CA ILE A 166 12.62 -9.33 14.47
C ILE A 166 12.91 -8.09 13.62
N ASP A 167 13.78 -8.26 12.63
CA ASP A 167 14.26 -7.21 11.72
C ASP A 167 15.08 -6.13 12.44
N GLY A 168 16.25 -6.54 12.95
CA GLY A 168 17.16 -5.66 13.67
C GLY A 168 17.61 -4.41 12.89
N ASP A 169 17.55 -4.42 11.55
CA ASP A 169 17.92 -3.24 10.73
C ASP A 169 17.01 -2.03 11.02
N ALA A 170 15.78 -2.30 11.46
CA ALA A 170 14.80 -1.30 11.85
C ALA A 170 14.87 -0.90 13.33
N VAL A 171 15.69 -1.58 14.14
CA VAL A 171 15.80 -1.29 15.58
C VAL A 171 16.87 -0.24 15.82
N GLU A 172 16.50 0.83 16.52
CA GLU A 172 17.43 1.91 16.87
C GLU A 172 17.43 2.12 18.39
N ALA A 173 18.62 2.27 18.96
CA ALA A 173 18.81 2.49 20.38
C ALA A 173 19.03 3.98 20.65
N LEU A 174 17.95 4.71 20.98
CA LEU A 174 17.98 6.16 21.14
C LEU A 174 18.53 6.58 22.51
N SER A 175 18.17 5.83 23.55
CA SER A 175 18.57 6.09 24.93
C SER A 175 18.75 4.77 25.69
N PRO A 176 19.74 3.92 25.32
CA PRO A 176 19.83 2.55 25.83
C PRO A 176 19.80 2.49 27.36
N GLY A 177 18.86 1.73 27.92
CA GLY A 177 18.70 1.55 29.36
C GLY A 177 17.89 2.65 30.06
N THR A 178 17.46 3.70 29.35
CA THR A 178 16.57 4.73 29.88
C THR A 178 15.30 4.87 29.03
N PRO A 179 14.13 5.14 29.65
CA PRO A 179 12.89 5.31 28.90
C PRO A 179 12.96 6.43 27.87
N LEU A 180 12.29 6.24 26.74
CA LEU A 180 12.12 7.27 25.72
C LEU A 180 11.39 8.50 26.27
N THR A 181 11.65 9.65 25.66
CA THR A 181 10.83 10.84 25.89
C THR A 181 9.41 10.64 25.33
N PRO A 182 8.38 11.34 25.86
CA PRO A 182 7.02 11.27 25.32
C PRO A 182 6.93 11.53 23.82
N ALA A 183 7.65 12.53 23.33
CA ALA A 183 7.65 12.88 21.90
C ALA A 183 8.17 11.73 21.02
N GLN A 184 9.25 11.05 21.44
CA GLN A 184 9.82 9.89 20.73
C GLN A 184 8.88 8.69 20.76
N ALA A 185 8.29 8.40 21.93
CA ALA A 185 7.32 7.32 22.08
C ALA A 185 6.09 7.52 21.19
N GLU A 186 5.53 8.73 21.18
CA GLU A 186 4.39 9.10 20.33
C GLU A 186 4.72 9.00 18.84
N ASP A 187 5.91 9.44 18.41
CA ASP A 187 6.33 9.35 17.01
C ASP A 187 6.47 7.89 16.58
N ASN A 188 6.94 7.00 17.46
CA ASN A 188 7.07 5.57 17.16
C ASN A 188 5.73 4.83 17.24
N LEU A 189 4.90 5.10 18.25
CA LEU A 189 3.52 4.58 18.36
C LEU A 189 2.68 4.96 17.14
N ALA A 190 2.86 6.17 16.60
CA ALA A 190 2.17 6.59 15.38
C ALA A 190 2.48 5.68 14.18
N ILE A 191 3.68 5.06 14.12
CA ILE A 191 4.04 4.09 13.08
C ILE A 191 3.19 2.83 13.21
N PHE A 192 3.01 2.33 14.43
CA PHE A 192 2.19 1.16 14.72
C PHE A 192 0.70 1.42 14.43
N PHE A 193 0.11 2.45 15.04
CA PHE A 193 -1.32 2.76 14.88
C PHE A 193 -1.67 3.12 13.43
N ALA A 194 -0.77 3.75 12.69
CA ALA A 194 -1.00 4.04 11.28
C ALA A 194 -1.17 2.78 10.41
N GLN A 195 -0.78 1.58 10.88
CA GLN A 195 -1.03 0.30 10.19
C GLN A 195 -2.49 -0.16 10.26
N LEU A 196 -3.21 0.25 11.31
CA LEU A 196 -4.59 -0.15 11.57
C LEU A 196 -5.57 0.69 10.73
N ASP A 197 -6.74 0.12 10.48
CA ASP A 197 -7.85 0.83 9.83
C ASP A 197 -8.26 2.06 10.65
N PRO A 198 -8.67 3.17 10.03
CA PRO A 198 -9.02 4.41 10.72
C PRO A 198 -10.08 4.25 11.83
N GLU A 199 -10.95 3.25 11.72
CA GLU A 199 -11.98 2.93 12.73
C GLU A 199 -11.36 2.58 14.10
N TRP A 200 -10.10 2.12 14.14
CA TRP A 200 -9.38 1.85 15.39
C TRP A 200 -8.86 3.10 16.10
N ASP A 201 -8.87 4.27 15.45
CA ASP A 201 -8.37 5.52 16.04
C ASP A 201 -9.14 5.87 17.32
N GLU A 202 -10.45 5.59 17.35
CA GLU A 202 -11.33 5.85 18.51
C GLU A 202 -10.97 4.98 19.73
N LEU A 203 -10.28 3.85 19.52
CA LEU A 203 -9.86 2.93 20.58
C LEU A 203 -8.37 3.07 20.94
N CYS A 204 -7.65 4.06 20.41
CA CYS A 204 -6.24 4.24 20.70
C CYS A 204 -5.96 4.36 22.20
N GLU A 205 -6.76 5.14 22.94
CA GLU A 205 -6.58 5.33 24.39
C GLU A 205 -6.79 4.02 25.16
N LEU A 206 -7.79 3.23 24.79
CA LEU A 206 -8.05 1.91 25.39
C LEU A 206 -6.88 0.95 25.14
N LEU A 207 -6.39 0.91 23.90
CA LEU A 207 -5.25 0.07 23.51
C LEU A 207 -3.95 0.45 24.24
N LEU A 208 -3.77 1.74 24.53
CA LEU A 208 -2.58 2.25 25.23
C LEU A 208 -2.50 1.81 26.70
N ILE A 209 -3.55 1.27 27.31
CA ILE A 209 -3.51 0.76 28.69
C ILE A 209 -2.39 -0.29 28.84
N GLY A 210 -2.33 -1.27 27.94
CA GLY A 210 -1.31 -2.33 27.99
C GLY A 210 0.12 -1.82 27.73
N TYR A 211 0.25 -0.77 26.92
CA TYR A 211 1.51 -0.07 26.70
C TYR A 211 1.98 0.68 27.96
N LEU A 212 1.10 1.46 28.59
CA LEU A 212 1.42 2.31 29.75
C LEU A 212 1.76 1.49 31.00
N GLN A 213 1.24 0.27 31.13
CA GLN A 213 1.66 -0.67 32.17
C GLN A 213 3.15 -1.03 32.09
N HIS A 214 3.72 -1.07 30.89
CA HIS A 214 5.12 -1.43 30.65
C HIS A 214 6.02 -0.22 30.45
N ASN A 215 5.46 0.94 30.11
CA ASN A 215 6.17 2.20 29.99
C ASN A 215 5.34 3.36 30.56
N PRO A 216 5.35 3.58 31.88
CA PRO A 216 4.58 4.65 32.51
C PRO A 216 5.08 6.01 32.04
N LEU A 217 4.29 6.68 31.18
CA LEU A 217 4.64 7.98 30.63
C LEU A 217 3.39 8.81 30.29
N VAL A 218 3.52 10.13 30.28
CA VAL A 218 2.41 11.04 29.93
C VAL A 218 2.42 11.27 28.42
N LEU A 219 1.45 10.70 27.72
CA LEU A 219 1.23 10.87 26.28
C LEU A 219 0.26 12.01 26.00
N ASN A 220 0.45 12.72 24.89
CA ASN A 220 -0.49 13.69 24.37
C ASN A 220 -1.34 13.07 23.24
N PRO A 221 -2.66 12.82 23.46
CA PRO A 221 -3.54 12.19 22.47
C PRO A 221 -3.65 12.97 21.16
N ASP A 222 -3.73 14.30 21.23
CA ASP A 222 -3.85 15.17 20.04
C ASP A 222 -2.58 15.11 19.17
N ARG A 223 -1.40 15.10 19.81
CA ARG A 223 -0.12 14.96 19.10
C ARG A 223 -0.02 13.59 18.46
N LEU A 224 -0.37 12.52 19.18
CA LEU A 224 -0.36 11.16 18.65
C LEU A 224 -1.30 11.03 17.43
N ALA A 225 -2.54 11.50 17.55
CA ALA A 225 -3.51 11.48 16.45
C ALA A 225 -3.02 12.27 15.22
N ALA A 226 -2.37 13.43 15.44
CA ALA A 226 -1.76 14.20 14.36
C ALA A 226 -0.59 13.46 13.69
N GLN A 227 0.24 12.74 14.46
CA GLN A 227 1.33 11.93 13.91
C GLN A 227 0.83 10.71 13.16
N ILE A 228 -0.20 10.01 13.65
CA ILE A 228 -0.84 8.89 12.94
C ILE A 228 -1.28 9.34 11.54
N LYS A 229 -1.97 10.49 11.44
CA LYS A 229 -2.40 11.06 10.16
C LYS A 229 -1.22 11.37 9.24
N ARG A 230 -0.12 11.93 9.76
CA ARG A 230 1.10 12.20 8.98
C ARG A 230 1.77 10.94 8.48
N VAL A 231 1.85 9.90 9.32
CA VAL A 231 2.44 8.61 8.94
C VAL A 231 1.58 7.93 7.88
N ARG A 232 0.25 7.89 8.04
CA ARG A 232 -0.67 7.35 7.00
C ARG A 232 -0.50 8.08 5.66
N GLN A 233 -0.39 9.41 5.69
CA GLN A 233 -0.15 10.19 4.46
C GLN A 233 1.19 9.83 3.81
N ARG A 234 2.28 9.70 4.60
CA ARG A 234 3.57 9.26 4.09
C ARG A 234 3.52 7.84 3.50
N ARG A 235 2.85 6.90 4.17
CA ARG A 235 2.64 5.52 3.68
C ARG A 235 1.93 5.51 2.33
N LEU A 236 0.88 6.33 2.19
CA LEU A 236 0.17 6.52 0.92
C LEU A 236 1.11 7.08 -0.16
N ASP A 237 1.85 8.14 0.12
CA ASP A 237 2.75 8.74 -0.87
C ASP A 237 3.87 7.78 -1.29
N ASP A 238 4.44 7.02 -0.34
CA ASP A 238 5.42 5.98 -0.61
C ASP A 238 4.83 4.84 -1.44
N PHE A 239 3.59 4.42 -1.14
CA PHE A 239 2.87 3.43 -1.94
C PHE A 239 2.63 3.92 -3.37
N LEU A 240 2.17 5.16 -3.55
CA LEU A 240 1.97 5.76 -4.86
C LEU A 240 3.27 5.83 -5.66
N GLY A 241 4.38 6.20 -5.01
CA GLY A 241 5.72 6.11 -5.59
C GLY A 241 6.14 4.68 -5.97
N LYS A 242 5.75 3.68 -5.15
CA LYS A 242 5.98 2.25 -5.44
C LYS A 242 5.27 1.79 -6.72
N THR A 243 4.09 2.33 -7.03
CA THR A 243 3.34 1.96 -8.26
C THR A 243 4.06 2.35 -9.55
N LEU A 244 5.07 3.22 -9.46
CA LEU A 244 5.80 3.80 -10.58
C LEU A 244 7.25 3.29 -10.69
N ARG A 245 7.63 2.29 -9.88
CA ARG A 245 8.97 1.67 -9.91
C ARG A 245 8.87 0.15 -10.03
N ASP A 246 9.90 -0.47 -10.60
CA ASP A 246 9.96 -1.91 -10.69
C ASP A 246 10.18 -2.53 -9.30
N CYS A 247 9.22 -3.34 -8.85
CA CYS A 247 9.22 -4.00 -7.55
C CYS A 247 8.41 -5.31 -7.57
N THR A 248 8.22 -5.96 -6.43
CA THR A 248 7.45 -7.21 -6.34
C THR A 248 6.01 -7.07 -6.86
N GLN A 249 5.35 -5.96 -6.55
CA GLN A 249 3.95 -5.74 -6.92
C GLN A 249 3.78 -5.15 -8.33
N PHE A 250 4.75 -4.35 -8.81
CA PHE A 250 4.64 -3.63 -10.08
C PHE A 250 5.80 -3.94 -11.00
N SER A 251 5.51 -4.21 -12.27
CA SER A 251 6.51 -4.24 -13.33
C SER A 251 6.54 -2.90 -14.04
N VAL A 252 7.70 -2.24 -14.03
CA VAL A 252 7.85 -0.92 -14.66
C VAL A 252 9.01 -0.94 -15.65
N LYS A 253 8.69 -0.58 -16.90
CA LYS A 253 9.67 -0.46 -18.00
C LYS A 253 9.73 0.98 -18.47
N ARG A 254 10.95 1.48 -18.64
CA ARG A 254 11.21 2.87 -19.01
C ARG A 254 12.22 2.94 -20.14
N SER A 255 11.82 3.54 -21.26
CA SER A 255 12.67 3.81 -22.43
C SER A 255 12.50 5.25 -22.90
N TRP A 256 13.30 5.69 -23.87
CA TRP A 256 13.14 7.01 -24.50
C TRP A 256 11.78 7.18 -25.19
N ALA A 257 11.20 6.10 -25.69
CA ALA A 257 9.96 6.10 -26.48
C ALA A 257 8.69 5.79 -25.66
N ARG A 258 8.84 5.11 -24.52
CA ARG A 258 7.70 4.56 -23.76
C ARG A 258 7.98 4.45 -22.28
N PHE A 259 6.97 4.72 -21.47
CA PHE A 259 6.88 4.33 -20.06
C PHE A 259 5.68 3.40 -19.89
N THR A 260 5.88 2.28 -19.20
CA THR A 260 4.84 1.29 -18.92
C THR A 260 4.92 0.86 -17.46
N ALA A 261 3.81 0.95 -16.74
CA ALA A 261 3.64 0.40 -15.40
C ALA A 261 2.49 -0.62 -15.42
N VAL A 262 2.68 -1.78 -14.83
CA VAL A 262 1.72 -2.89 -14.83
C VAL A 262 1.70 -3.54 -13.45
N VAL A 263 0.51 -3.87 -12.94
CA VAL A 263 0.39 -4.79 -11.80
C VAL A 263 1.03 -6.10 -12.22
N ARG A 264 2.07 -6.54 -11.50
CA ARG A 264 2.99 -7.56 -12.01
C ARG A 264 2.30 -8.89 -12.34
N THR A 265 1.33 -9.30 -11.54
CA THR A 265 0.52 -10.50 -11.75
C THR A 265 -0.28 -10.45 -13.05
N GLU A 266 -0.59 -9.25 -13.54
CA GLU A 266 -1.36 -9.01 -14.75
C GLU A 266 -0.49 -8.88 -16.00
N TYR A 267 0.83 -8.89 -15.86
CA TYR A 267 1.74 -8.62 -16.97
C TYR A 267 1.59 -9.62 -18.11
N GLN A 268 1.54 -10.92 -17.81
CA GLN A 268 1.40 -11.96 -18.84
C GLN A 268 0.06 -11.86 -19.55
N ARG A 269 -1.04 -11.72 -18.79
CA ARG A 269 -2.40 -11.53 -19.32
C ARG A 269 -2.51 -10.34 -20.26
N LEU A 270 -1.85 -9.23 -19.93
CA LEU A 270 -1.94 -7.98 -20.69
C LEU A 270 -0.85 -7.84 -21.76
N ALA A 271 0.06 -8.80 -21.92
CA ALA A 271 1.25 -8.64 -22.76
C ALA A 271 0.93 -8.21 -24.19
N SER A 272 -0.04 -8.86 -24.84
CA SER A 272 -0.47 -8.52 -26.21
C SER A 272 -1.10 -7.12 -26.30
N LEU A 273 -1.93 -6.75 -25.32
CA LEU A 273 -2.54 -5.41 -25.25
C LEU A 273 -1.49 -4.31 -25.03
N LEU A 274 -0.47 -4.59 -24.22
CA LEU A 274 0.62 -3.64 -23.93
C LEU A 274 1.56 -3.44 -25.12
N ALA A 275 1.70 -4.46 -25.96
CA ALA A 275 2.48 -4.38 -27.19
C ALA A 275 1.79 -3.46 -28.22
N ALA A 276 0.49 -3.66 -28.44
CA ALA A 276 -0.30 -2.98 -29.47
C ALA A 276 -1.67 -2.45 -28.94
N PRO A 277 -1.68 -1.37 -28.13
CA PRO A 277 -2.90 -0.90 -27.47
C PRO A 277 -3.92 -0.21 -28.39
N ASP A 278 -3.48 0.36 -29.52
CA ASP A 278 -4.40 0.97 -30.49
C ASP A 278 -5.12 -0.13 -31.31
N ASP A 279 -4.46 -1.23 -31.64
CA ASP A 279 -5.07 -2.38 -32.33
C ASP A 279 -6.12 -3.05 -31.45
N ALA A 280 -5.84 -3.14 -30.14
CA ALA A 280 -6.80 -3.64 -29.16
C ALA A 280 -8.08 -2.79 -29.04
N LEU A 281 -8.02 -1.50 -29.41
CA LEU A 281 -9.19 -0.62 -29.48
C LEU A 281 -9.89 -0.71 -30.84
N ALA A 282 -9.19 -1.14 -31.90
CA ALA A 282 -9.74 -1.28 -33.24
C ALA A 282 -10.67 -2.51 -33.30
N GLY A 283 -11.93 -2.29 -33.70
CA GLY A 283 -12.93 -3.36 -33.84
C GLY A 283 -13.68 -3.75 -32.56
N GLN A 284 -13.50 -3.02 -31.45
CA GLN A 284 -14.21 -3.26 -30.20
C GLN A 284 -15.43 -2.35 -30.01
N THR A 285 -16.34 -2.75 -29.13
CA THR A 285 -17.47 -1.89 -28.69
C THR A 285 -16.91 -0.66 -27.97
N LEU A 286 -17.02 0.50 -28.62
CA LEU A 286 -16.65 1.78 -28.05
C LEU A 286 -17.67 2.19 -26.99
N LEU A 287 -17.21 2.38 -25.75
CA LEU A 287 -18.03 2.90 -24.65
C LEU A 287 -18.14 4.43 -24.75
N LYS A 288 -17.10 5.08 -25.28
CA LYS A 288 -17.06 6.53 -25.50
C LYS A 288 -16.07 6.84 -26.62
N ASP A 289 -16.53 7.49 -27.67
CA ASP A 289 -15.66 8.10 -28.67
C ASP A 289 -15.81 9.62 -28.65
N GLY A 290 -14.75 10.32 -28.28
CA GLY A 290 -14.78 11.78 -28.17
C GLY A 290 -13.40 12.39 -28.36
N GLY A 291 -13.35 13.67 -28.78
CA GLY A 291 -12.10 14.35 -29.12
C GLY A 291 -11.07 14.43 -27.98
N SER A 292 -11.49 14.25 -26.72
CA SER A 292 -10.58 14.19 -25.57
C SER A 292 -10.04 12.80 -25.25
N SER A 293 -10.77 11.74 -25.53
CA SER A 293 -10.43 10.38 -25.11
C SER A 293 -11.31 9.36 -25.82
N THR A 294 -10.72 8.22 -26.15
CA THR A 294 -11.42 7.04 -26.67
C THR A 294 -11.44 5.97 -25.58
N VAL A 295 -12.60 5.38 -25.31
CA VAL A 295 -12.79 4.32 -24.32
C VAL A 295 -13.39 3.10 -25.03
N GLY A 296 -12.71 1.96 -24.94
CA GLY A 296 -13.18 0.70 -25.49
C GLY A 296 -13.07 -0.44 -24.47
N CYS A 297 -13.89 -1.47 -24.65
CA CYS A 297 -13.77 -2.72 -23.92
C CYS A 297 -12.92 -3.71 -24.74
N ALA A 298 -12.04 -4.47 -24.11
CA ALA A 298 -11.29 -5.54 -24.76
C ALA A 298 -11.32 -6.79 -23.88
N VAL A 299 -10.98 -7.95 -24.46
CA VAL A 299 -10.82 -9.21 -23.72
C VAL A 299 -9.35 -9.57 -23.68
N ALA A 300 -8.82 -9.81 -22.48
CA ALA A 300 -7.47 -10.30 -22.25
C ALA A 300 -7.53 -11.58 -21.42
N ASP A 301 -7.14 -12.69 -22.04
CA ASP A 301 -7.16 -14.03 -21.42
C ASP A 301 -8.52 -14.37 -20.78
N GLY A 302 -9.60 -14.21 -21.56
CA GLY A 302 -10.97 -14.49 -21.13
C GLY A 302 -11.60 -13.46 -20.17
N LYS A 303 -10.86 -12.44 -19.73
CA LYS A 303 -11.36 -11.39 -18.82
C LYS A 303 -11.52 -10.06 -19.53
N SER A 304 -12.66 -9.41 -19.33
CA SER A 304 -12.95 -8.08 -19.88
C SER A 304 -12.16 -6.97 -19.17
N VAL A 305 -11.61 -6.05 -19.96
CA VAL A 305 -10.86 -4.88 -19.49
C VAL A 305 -11.34 -3.62 -20.22
N VAL A 306 -11.21 -2.47 -19.56
CA VAL A 306 -11.46 -1.16 -20.18
C VAL A 306 -10.13 -0.53 -20.55
N ILE A 307 -10.02 -0.10 -21.81
CA ILE A 307 -8.88 0.65 -22.31
C ILE A 307 -9.34 2.09 -22.54
N LYS A 308 -8.77 3.04 -21.80
CA LYS A 308 -8.99 4.48 -21.98
C LYS A 308 -7.75 5.11 -22.58
N ARG A 309 -7.85 5.52 -23.85
CA ARG A 309 -6.82 6.27 -24.57
C ARG A 309 -7.06 7.76 -24.42
N TYR A 310 -6.04 8.48 -23.96
CA TYR A 310 -6.04 9.93 -23.84
C TYR A 310 -5.35 10.57 -25.03
N ASN A 311 -6.12 11.27 -25.86
CA ASN A 311 -5.61 11.97 -27.04
C ASN A 311 -5.01 13.34 -26.65
N ILE A 312 -4.02 13.78 -27.41
CA ILE A 312 -3.44 15.13 -27.27
C ILE A 312 -4.35 16.11 -28.00
N LYS A 313 -4.97 17.05 -27.27
CA LYS A 313 -5.77 18.12 -27.88
C LYS A 313 -4.84 19.21 -28.44
N GLY A 314 -4.44 19.11 -29.70
CA GLY A 314 -3.75 20.17 -30.46
C GLY A 314 -2.30 20.48 -30.02
N PHE A 315 -1.47 20.92 -30.99
CA PHE A 315 -0.03 21.15 -30.81
C PHE A 315 0.31 22.28 -29.82
N GLY A 316 -0.42 23.41 -29.86
CA GLY A 316 -0.17 24.54 -28.95
C GLY A 316 -0.50 24.26 -27.47
N HIS A 317 -1.57 23.51 -27.21
CA HIS A 317 -1.92 23.10 -25.84
C HIS A 317 -1.00 21.98 -25.32
N TRP A 318 -0.44 21.16 -26.21
CA TRP A 318 0.58 20.17 -25.88
C TRP A 318 1.90 20.82 -25.44
N LEU A 319 2.36 21.86 -26.15
CA LEU A 319 3.61 22.58 -25.84
C LEU A 319 3.65 23.15 -24.41
N THR A 320 2.50 23.43 -23.77
CA THR A 320 2.43 23.96 -22.40
C THR A 320 2.27 22.89 -21.31
N ARG A 321 2.13 21.61 -21.69
CA ARG A 321 1.79 20.52 -20.75
C ARG A 321 2.59 19.25 -20.92
N PHE A 322 3.44 19.13 -21.95
CA PHE A 322 4.19 17.89 -22.23
C PHE A 322 5.11 17.43 -21.08
N TRP A 323 5.52 18.33 -20.18
CA TRP A 323 6.35 18.01 -19.01
C TRP A 323 5.54 17.55 -17.79
N ARG A 324 4.21 17.77 -17.79
CA ARG A 324 3.33 17.38 -16.68
C ARG A 324 2.95 15.90 -16.80
N PRO A 325 2.65 15.21 -15.68
CA PRO A 325 2.07 13.87 -15.72
C PRO A 325 0.90 13.78 -16.71
N SER A 326 0.87 12.71 -17.52
CA SER A 326 -0.24 12.47 -18.44
C SER A 326 -1.54 12.18 -17.68
N ARG A 327 -2.69 12.27 -18.37
CA ARG A 327 -3.98 11.90 -17.76
C ARG A 327 -4.01 10.43 -17.34
N ALA A 328 -3.39 9.52 -18.10
CA ALA A 328 -3.28 8.13 -17.67
C ALA A 328 -2.48 8.00 -16.37
N TRP A 329 -1.37 8.73 -16.24
CA TRP A 329 -0.56 8.76 -15.02
C TRP A 329 -1.34 9.27 -13.82
N HIS A 330 -2.06 10.37 -14.02
CA HIS A 330 -2.91 10.94 -13.00
C HIS A 330 -4.00 9.97 -12.56
N SER A 331 -4.74 9.38 -13.51
CA SER A 331 -5.78 8.39 -13.22
C SER A 331 -5.22 7.11 -12.60
N TRP A 332 -4.02 6.67 -12.98
CA TRP A 332 -3.32 5.52 -12.38
C TRP A 332 -3.05 5.76 -10.89
N LEU A 333 -2.48 6.93 -10.56
CA LEU A 333 -2.23 7.31 -9.16
C LEU A 333 -3.54 7.55 -8.40
N ALA A 334 -4.55 8.12 -9.04
CA ALA A 334 -5.86 8.32 -8.44
C ALA A 334 -6.53 6.98 -8.10
N ALA A 335 -6.55 6.02 -9.02
CA ALA A 335 -7.15 4.71 -8.80
C ALA A 335 -6.44 3.95 -7.68
N HIS A 336 -5.11 3.90 -7.68
CA HIS A 336 -4.35 3.27 -6.61
C HIS A 336 -4.50 4.00 -5.26
N ARG A 337 -4.66 5.33 -5.25
CA ARG A 337 -4.98 6.09 -4.03
C ARG A 337 -6.33 5.66 -3.47
N LEU A 338 -7.36 5.57 -4.31
CA LEU A 338 -8.69 5.12 -3.88
C LEU A 338 -8.65 3.68 -3.34
N GLN A 339 -7.98 2.77 -4.04
CA GLN A 339 -7.79 1.40 -3.57
C GLN A 339 -7.07 1.32 -2.22
N PHE A 340 -6.00 2.11 -2.04
CA PHE A 340 -5.27 2.17 -0.77
C PHE A 340 -6.14 2.68 0.38
N LEU A 341 -7.08 3.59 0.10
CA LEU A 341 -8.01 4.17 1.07
C LEU A 341 -9.31 3.34 1.23
N GLY A 342 -9.43 2.19 0.58
CA GLY A 342 -10.63 1.37 0.62
C GLY A 342 -11.85 2.00 -0.06
N ILE A 343 -11.64 2.95 -0.97
CA ILE A 343 -12.70 3.58 -1.78
C ILE A 343 -12.88 2.76 -3.07
N PRO A 344 -14.08 2.20 -3.34
CA PRO A 344 -14.28 1.34 -4.51
C PRO A 344 -14.06 2.07 -5.84
N THR A 345 -13.21 1.50 -6.68
CA THR A 345 -12.95 1.94 -8.06
C THR A 345 -12.49 0.70 -8.87
N PRO A 346 -12.66 0.66 -10.21
CA PRO A 346 -12.18 -0.47 -11.00
C PRO A 346 -10.68 -0.66 -10.82
N ALA A 347 -10.22 -1.91 -10.74
CA ALA A 347 -8.81 -2.17 -10.50
C ALA A 347 -7.93 -1.60 -11.62
N PRO A 348 -6.95 -0.72 -11.34
CA PRO A 348 -6.00 -0.27 -12.32
C PRO A 348 -5.00 -1.40 -12.60
N LEU A 349 -4.96 -1.87 -13.84
CA LEU A 349 -4.17 -3.05 -14.22
C LEU A 349 -2.86 -2.63 -14.89
N ALA A 350 -2.92 -1.64 -15.78
CA ALA A 350 -1.75 -1.07 -16.42
C ALA A 350 -1.92 0.39 -16.82
N MET A 351 -0.80 1.08 -16.98
CA MET A 351 -0.73 2.40 -17.57
C MET A 351 0.46 2.48 -18.53
N MET A 352 0.23 3.11 -19.68
CA MET A 352 1.24 3.34 -20.71
C MET A 352 1.28 4.81 -21.13
N GLU A 353 2.48 5.28 -21.43
CA GLU A 353 2.73 6.62 -21.94
C GLU A 353 3.75 6.53 -23.08
N GLN A 354 3.34 6.97 -24.27
CA GLN A 354 4.27 7.25 -25.36
C GLN A 354 4.98 8.57 -25.07
N ARG A 355 6.27 8.63 -25.38
CA ARG A 355 7.08 9.81 -25.10
C ARG A 355 8.27 9.92 -26.06
N PHE A 356 8.90 11.07 -26.08
CA PHE A 356 10.23 11.29 -26.64
C PHE A 356 11.09 11.93 -25.55
N GLY A 357 11.85 11.12 -24.82
CA GLY A 357 12.55 11.57 -23.61
C GLY A 357 11.56 12.10 -22.55
N PRO A 358 11.67 13.38 -22.12
CA PRO A 358 10.73 13.99 -21.16
C PRO A 358 9.39 14.42 -21.81
N LEU A 359 9.30 14.45 -23.14
CA LEU A 359 8.11 14.93 -23.86
C LEU A 359 7.05 13.83 -23.91
N ARG A 360 5.93 14.01 -23.21
CA ARG A 360 4.86 12.99 -23.12
C ARG A 360 3.82 13.19 -24.21
N LEU A 361 3.39 12.09 -24.84
CA LEU A 361 2.45 12.07 -25.97
C LEU A 361 1.12 11.42 -25.58
N ARG A 362 0.68 10.41 -26.35
CA ARG A 362 -0.52 9.62 -26.06
C ARG A 362 -0.28 8.78 -24.81
N SER A 363 -1.36 8.53 -24.09
CA SER A 363 -1.31 7.69 -22.89
C SER A 363 -2.55 6.83 -22.79
N TRP A 364 -2.40 5.66 -22.18
CA TRP A 364 -3.45 4.67 -22.01
C TRP A 364 -3.53 4.26 -20.56
N LEU A 365 -4.75 4.11 -20.06
CA LEU A 365 -5.05 3.45 -18.81
C LEU A 365 -5.83 2.18 -19.13
N ILE A 366 -5.43 1.06 -18.52
CA ILE A 366 -6.14 -0.21 -18.60
C ILE A 366 -6.65 -0.53 -17.18
N THR A 367 -7.95 -0.69 -17.05
CA THR A 367 -8.61 -1.10 -15.81
C THR A 367 -9.40 -2.39 -16.01
N GLU A 368 -9.79 -3.02 -14.92
CA GLU A 368 -10.85 -4.02 -14.97
C GLU A 368 -12.14 -3.40 -15.53
N TYR A 369 -12.94 -4.21 -16.23
CA TYR A 369 -14.28 -3.84 -16.65
C TYR A 369 -15.27 -4.08 -15.51
N CYS A 370 -16.00 -3.03 -15.12
CA CYS A 370 -17.11 -3.14 -14.18
C CYS A 370 -18.43 -3.14 -14.93
N TYR A 371 -19.24 -4.18 -14.72
CA TYR A 371 -20.55 -4.38 -15.34
C TYR A 371 -21.70 -3.69 -14.56
N GLY A 372 -21.36 -2.88 -13.56
CA GLY A 372 -22.33 -2.14 -12.75
C GLY A 372 -23.14 -1.14 -13.57
N VAL A 373 -24.35 -0.85 -13.11
CA VAL A 373 -25.24 0.14 -13.71
C VAL A 373 -24.92 1.52 -13.15
N ASP A 374 -24.87 2.55 -13.99
CA ASP A 374 -24.62 3.90 -13.50
C ASP A 374 -25.74 4.40 -12.58
N LEU A 375 -25.41 5.27 -11.62
CA LEU A 375 -26.36 5.69 -10.60
C LEU A 375 -27.54 6.50 -11.14
N LEU A 376 -27.39 7.17 -12.28
CA LEU A 376 -28.49 7.91 -12.88
C LEU A 376 -29.60 6.95 -13.31
N ARG A 377 -29.20 5.84 -13.96
CA ARG A 377 -30.11 4.77 -14.33
C ARG A 377 -30.60 3.96 -13.13
N HIS A 378 -29.75 3.68 -12.15
CA HIS A 378 -30.11 2.91 -10.94
C HIS A 378 -31.14 3.63 -10.06
N LEU A 379 -30.99 4.94 -9.88
CA LEU A 379 -31.86 5.76 -9.02
C LEU A 379 -33.07 6.34 -9.77
N GLY A 380 -33.06 6.31 -11.10
CA GLY A 380 -34.09 6.90 -11.95
C GLY A 380 -33.79 8.37 -12.28
N GLU A 381 -33.98 8.75 -13.53
CA GLU A 381 -33.65 10.10 -14.05
C GLU A 381 -34.60 11.19 -13.52
N ASP A 382 -35.83 10.82 -13.15
CA ASP A 382 -36.87 11.76 -12.67
C ASP A 382 -36.67 12.20 -11.20
N GLY A 383 -35.80 11.51 -10.46
CA GLY A 383 -35.51 11.76 -9.05
C GLY A 383 -36.68 11.50 -8.10
N GLN A 384 -37.73 10.80 -8.53
CA GLN A 384 -38.93 10.57 -7.71
C GLN A 384 -38.73 9.48 -6.65
N ARG A 385 -37.78 8.58 -6.88
CA ARG A 385 -37.50 7.45 -6.00
C ARG A 385 -36.33 7.77 -5.06
N LEU A 386 -36.54 7.55 -3.76
CA LEU A 386 -35.45 7.55 -2.79
C LEU A 386 -34.61 6.27 -2.92
N PRO A 387 -33.29 6.33 -2.62
CA PRO A 387 -32.47 5.13 -2.59
C PRO A 387 -33.01 4.14 -1.55
N ASP A 388 -32.91 2.84 -1.83
CA ASP A 388 -33.10 1.83 -0.80
C ASP A 388 -31.98 1.89 0.25
N ASP A 389 -32.16 1.22 1.39
CA ASP A 389 -31.23 1.29 2.52
C ASP A 389 -29.80 0.91 2.13
N ALA A 390 -29.64 -0.14 1.32
CA ALA A 390 -28.34 -0.59 0.86
C ALA A 390 -27.63 0.49 0.00
N THR A 391 -28.36 1.08 -0.96
CA THR A 391 -27.84 2.14 -1.84
C THR A 391 -27.54 3.39 -1.04
N ALA A 392 -28.42 3.78 -0.12
CA ALA A 392 -28.24 4.92 0.76
C ALA A 392 -26.98 4.77 1.62
N THR A 393 -26.80 3.64 2.30
CA THR A 393 -25.63 3.36 3.12
C THR A 393 -24.34 3.41 2.31
N ALA A 394 -24.32 2.79 1.13
CA ALA A 394 -23.13 2.79 0.28
C ALA A 394 -22.78 4.18 -0.27
N LEU A 395 -23.78 5.00 -0.62
CA LEU A 395 -23.58 6.39 -1.05
C LEU A 395 -23.00 7.25 0.07
N LEU A 396 -23.61 7.19 1.25
CA LEU A 396 -23.17 7.98 2.39
C LEU A 396 -21.77 7.55 2.84
N LYS A 397 -21.46 6.25 2.81
CA LYS A 397 -20.11 5.73 3.05
C LYS A 397 -19.12 6.30 2.04
N LEU A 398 -19.41 6.27 0.74
CA LEU A 398 -18.53 6.84 -0.28
C LEU A 398 -18.29 8.34 -0.04
N PHE A 399 -19.33 9.12 0.27
CA PHE A 399 -19.20 10.55 0.53
C PHE A 399 -18.33 10.81 1.77
N ALA A 400 -18.55 10.06 2.86
CA ALA A 400 -17.74 10.16 4.07
C ALA A 400 -16.26 9.86 3.79
N GLN A 401 -15.96 8.78 3.05
CA GLN A 401 -14.59 8.43 2.70
C GLN A 401 -13.90 9.50 1.83
N LEU A 402 -14.59 10.05 0.82
CA LEU A 402 -14.04 11.13 -0.01
C LEU A 402 -13.75 12.40 0.80
N VAL A 403 -14.62 12.72 1.75
CA VAL A 403 -14.48 13.85 2.66
C VAL A 403 -13.30 13.68 3.60
N GLU A 404 -13.21 12.52 4.26
CA GLU A 404 -12.14 12.18 5.19
C GLU A 404 -10.78 12.23 4.50
N ALA A 405 -10.69 11.66 3.29
CA ALA A 405 -9.50 11.67 2.45
C ALA A 405 -9.20 13.02 1.80
N ARG A 406 -10.09 14.02 1.95
CA ARG A 406 -10.02 15.34 1.30
C ARG A 406 -9.86 15.24 -0.22
N ILE A 407 -10.65 14.37 -0.83
CA ILE A 407 -10.67 14.12 -2.27
C ILE A 407 -11.85 14.86 -2.91
N SER A 408 -11.60 15.51 -4.03
CA SER A 408 -12.63 15.98 -4.96
C SER A 408 -12.51 15.20 -6.27
N HIS A 409 -13.62 14.78 -6.86
CA HIS A 409 -13.64 14.10 -8.14
C HIS A 409 -13.42 15.05 -9.32
N GLY A 410 -13.96 16.28 -9.27
CA GLY A 410 -13.87 17.28 -10.34
C GLY A 410 -14.84 17.07 -11.52
N ASP A 411 -15.22 15.82 -11.79
CA ASP A 411 -16.30 15.45 -12.72
C ASP A 411 -17.44 14.69 -12.02
N PHE A 412 -17.86 15.13 -10.83
CA PHE A 412 -18.77 14.34 -9.98
C PHE A 412 -20.22 14.38 -10.48
N LYS A 413 -20.58 13.39 -11.32
CA LYS A 413 -21.92 13.19 -11.88
C LYS A 413 -22.37 11.75 -11.70
N ALA A 414 -23.68 11.53 -11.63
CA ALA A 414 -24.26 10.20 -11.38
C ALA A 414 -23.79 9.13 -12.38
N THR A 415 -23.54 9.51 -13.64
CA THR A 415 -23.02 8.58 -14.67
C THR A 415 -21.57 8.12 -14.44
N ASN A 416 -20.83 8.73 -13.51
CA ASN A 416 -19.46 8.36 -13.16
C ASN A 416 -19.39 7.53 -11.86
N LEU A 417 -20.55 7.12 -11.34
CA LEU A 417 -20.66 6.22 -10.19
C LEU A 417 -21.48 5.02 -10.63
N LEU A 418 -20.94 3.81 -10.44
CA LEU A 418 -21.60 2.56 -10.81
C LEU A 418 -22.10 1.86 -9.54
N TRP A 419 -23.34 1.40 -9.57
CA TRP A 419 -23.88 0.47 -8.58
C TRP A 419 -23.52 -0.96 -8.96
N LEU A 420 -22.83 -1.67 -8.08
CA LEU A 420 -22.46 -3.07 -8.28
C LEU A 420 -22.28 -3.80 -6.94
N ASP A 421 -22.98 -4.91 -6.75
CA ASP A 421 -22.84 -5.83 -5.60
C ASP A 421 -22.85 -5.09 -4.24
N GLY A 422 -23.84 -4.21 -4.04
CA GLY A 422 -23.99 -3.45 -2.79
C GLY A 422 -22.98 -2.32 -2.60
N ARG A 423 -22.18 -1.98 -3.62
CA ARG A 423 -21.14 -0.95 -3.57
C ARG A 423 -21.35 0.11 -4.64
N VAL A 424 -20.91 1.33 -4.33
CA VAL A 424 -20.82 2.43 -5.28
C VAL A 424 -19.38 2.57 -5.75
N ILE A 425 -19.13 2.29 -7.02
CA ILE A 425 -17.80 2.26 -7.65
C ILE A 425 -17.58 3.56 -8.41
N LEU A 426 -16.50 4.28 -8.06
CA LEU A 426 -16.15 5.55 -8.69
C LEU A 426 -15.29 5.32 -9.95
N ILE A 427 -15.68 5.93 -11.07
CA ILE A 427 -14.98 5.86 -12.36
C ILE A 427 -14.65 7.26 -12.89
N ASP A 428 -13.85 7.32 -13.96
CA ASP A 428 -13.44 8.56 -14.62
C ASP A 428 -12.60 9.53 -13.74
N LEU A 429 -11.50 9.01 -13.21
CA LEU A 429 -10.67 9.69 -12.21
C LEU A 429 -9.67 10.72 -12.78
N ASP A 430 -9.79 11.13 -14.05
CA ASP A 430 -8.78 11.97 -14.70
C ASP A 430 -8.76 13.44 -14.24
N ALA A 431 -9.84 13.90 -13.62
CA ALA A 431 -9.96 15.23 -13.00
C ALA A 431 -9.81 15.22 -11.46
N MET A 432 -9.71 14.03 -10.85
CA MET A 432 -9.71 13.84 -9.40
C MET A 432 -8.53 14.57 -8.73
N GLN A 433 -8.72 15.15 -7.56
CA GLN A 433 -7.66 15.81 -6.81
C GLN A 433 -7.72 15.43 -5.34
N ALA A 434 -6.55 15.12 -4.77
CA ALA A 434 -6.37 15.05 -3.32
C ALA A 434 -5.79 16.40 -2.85
N HIS A 435 -6.38 16.95 -1.79
CA HIS A 435 -6.10 18.31 -1.36
C HIS A 435 -5.35 18.35 -0.03
N THR A 436 -4.28 19.14 0.04
CA THR A 436 -3.55 19.39 1.28
C THR A 436 -4.17 20.50 2.12
N ARG A 437 -4.75 21.52 1.48
CA ARG A 437 -5.35 22.70 2.12
C ARG A 437 -6.86 22.54 2.25
N ILE A 438 -7.37 22.67 3.48
CA ILE A 438 -8.80 22.53 3.81
C ILE A 438 -9.67 23.49 2.99
N ALA A 439 -9.33 24.78 2.93
CA ALA A 439 -10.13 25.76 2.18
C ALA A 439 -10.16 25.49 0.66
N GLY A 440 -9.10 24.90 0.09
CA GLY A 440 -9.08 24.51 -1.32
C GLY A 440 -10.00 23.32 -1.57
N TRP A 441 -9.91 22.32 -0.70
CA TRP A 441 -10.76 21.14 -0.72
C TRP A 441 -12.25 21.49 -0.56
N GLN A 442 -12.63 22.28 0.45
CA GLN A 442 -14.03 22.66 0.71
C GLN A 442 -14.70 23.27 -0.52
N ARG A 443 -14.01 24.21 -1.20
CA ARG A 443 -14.51 24.80 -2.45
C ARG A 443 -14.68 23.78 -3.57
N ALA A 444 -13.76 22.82 -3.69
CA ALA A 444 -13.83 21.77 -4.71
C ALA A 444 -14.96 20.77 -4.39
N TRP A 445 -15.09 20.35 -3.14
CA TRP A 445 -16.16 19.49 -2.65
C TRP A 445 -17.54 20.12 -2.85
N GLN A 446 -17.70 21.41 -2.54
CA GLN A 446 -18.97 22.11 -2.76
C GLN A 446 -19.39 22.09 -4.24
N LYS A 447 -18.44 22.25 -5.17
CA LYS A 447 -18.69 22.15 -6.61
C LYS A 447 -19.10 20.73 -7.02
N ASP A 448 -18.41 19.72 -6.50
CA ASP A 448 -18.75 18.31 -6.75
C ASP A 448 -20.13 17.96 -6.22
N ARG A 449 -20.45 18.35 -4.97
CA ARG A 449 -21.77 18.18 -4.36
C ARG A 449 -22.87 18.83 -5.21
N GLN A 450 -22.71 20.10 -5.57
CA GLN A 450 -23.67 20.81 -6.43
C GLN A 450 -23.81 20.16 -7.81
N ARG A 451 -22.72 19.65 -8.38
CA ARG A 451 -22.75 18.97 -9.68
C ARG A 451 -23.46 17.63 -9.59
N PHE A 452 -23.26 16.87 -8.52
CA PHE A 452 -23.90 15.58 -8.31
C PHE A 452 -25.41 15.73 -8.12
N ILE A 453 -25.86 16.65 -7.27
CA ILE A 453 -27.29 16.90 -7.03
C ILE A 453 -28.01 17.34 -8.31
N ARG A 454 -27.36 18.16 -9.15
CA ARG A 454 -27.91 18.65 -10.43
C ARG A 454 -28.13 17.56 -11.50
N ASN A 455 -27.83 16.29 -11.23
CA ASN A 455 -28.20 15.20 -12.14
C ASN A 455 -29.72 14.92 -12.10
N TRP A 456 -30.44 15.43 -11.09
CA TRP A 456 -31.89 15.25 -10.94
C TRP A 456 -32.63 16.60 -10.93
N PRO A 457 -33.94 16.61 -11.27
CA PRO A 457 -34.75 17.83 -11.22
C PRO A 457 -34.71 18.48 -9.83
N ALA A 458 -34.63 19.82 -9.82
CA ALA A 458 -34.69 20.59 -8.57
C ALA A 458 -36.00 20.28 -7.83
N ALA A 459 -35.91 20.15 -6.50
CA ALA A 459 -37.02 19.78 -5.61
C ALA A 459 -37.60 18.36 -5.81
N SER A 460 -37.00 17.50 -6.64
CA SER A 460 -37.33 16.08 -6.63
C SER A 460 -36.99 15.44 -5.27
N PRO A 461 -37.74 14.41 -4.81
CA PRO A 461 -37.47 13.73 -3.55
C PRO A 461 -36.00 13.33 -3.37
N LEU A 462 -35.37 12.78 -4.41
CA LEU A 462 -33.97 12.39 -4.39
C LEU A 462 -33.01 13.58 -4.28
N ALA A 463 -33.26 14.66 -5.00
CA ALA A 463 -32.43 15.86 -4.92
C ALA A 463 -32.47 16.47 -3.51
N CYS A 464 -33.66 16.56 -2.88
CA CYS A 464 -33.82 17.01 -1.51
C CYS A 464 -33.09 16.09 -0.51
N TRP A 465 -33.26 14.77 -0.66
CA TRP A 465 -32.57 13.79 0.18
C TRP A 465 -31.04 13.92 0.08
N LEU A 466 -30.50 14.06 -1.14
CA LEU A 466 -29.07 14.28 -1.35
C LEU A 466 -28.61 15.61 -0.77
N GLU A 467 -29.40 16.68 -0.91
CA GLU A 467 -29.07 17.96 -0.32
C GLU A 467 -28.92 17.86 1.20
N GLU A 468 -29.86 17.20 1.87
CA GLU A 468 -29.87 17.01 3.32
C GLU A 468 -28.74 16.12 3.81
N ARG A 469 -28.46 15.02 3.11
CA ARG A 469 -27.56 13.97 3.61
C ARG A 469 -26.11 14.09 3.17
N MET A 470 -25.82 14.77 2.05
CA MET A 470 -24.44 14.97 1.63
C MET A 470 -23.68 15.94 2.56
N PRO A 471 -22.46 15.61 3.02
CA PRO A 471 -21.67 16.45 3.92
C PRO A 471 -21.52 17.91 3.44
N ARG A 472 -21.66 18.85 4.37
CA ARG A 472 -21.57 20.31 4.17
C ARG A 472 -20.46 20.90 5.06
N PHE A 473 -19.78 21.94 4.59
CA PHE A 473 -18.66 22.60 5.26
C PHE A 473 -18.72 24.12 5.12
#